data_AF-A0A8J4APL5-F1
#
_entry.id   AF-A0A8J4APL5-F1
#
_cell.length_a   1.000
_cell.length_b   1.000
_cell.length_c   1.000
_cell.angle_alpha   90.00
_cell.angle_beta   90.00
_cell.angle_gamma   90.00
#
_symmetry.space_group_name_H-M   'P 1'
#
loop_
_entity.id
_entity.type
_entity.pdbx_description
1 polymer ?
#
loop_
_entity_poly.entity_id
_entity_poly.type
_entity_poly.pdbx_seq_one_letter_code
_entity_poly.pdbx_strand_id
1 'polypeptide(L)'
;MERWNIFLLAERLIYLTLVAGLQLNVLREGYHFAKTVQSIVTLPGLRDEGPQFGRNDLSDYQWRSFRDSAPLLAAAMVIFIAMSQLARVFPRIRQAVMVALSLVFLCAVHGACAAYIIALAGGSYLLSRRLAGRPYGPRLAPLDHHRGLLRWHIHYNLMVLRFISFASDLHWSRGGKRTKRNSGDSSGPFAAAGTRAGIEGATGAELGALCSPEEKQQRRLSGKATEGPYEPHLASRSGGGGGGGGAAAGDRGGSSFVDYELRALTNTPLPLPYYSLLPFLEYVLYPPLYIAGPIITFNSFAAQRMLRRQSLLGPRQVLAYALRVALAWGCLEGLTHALPYNSIAKHRVLDRLAAAARAATSQSGLGSNSVGRLPAWAPRPLHYAITGYWVLIFMWLKFTVLWRFFRLVSLSDGVVPPENMTRCVCNNYDIEGFWRSWHASYNRWLVRYMYVPMGGSRWRAANVWVIFTFVALWHDLEWRLLGWAWLMAAAIAPEMVAKAFGRSAAVRRWYGTATFRHVCALAAAANILMLMAANLVGFVVGLDGIVPLAQQVLLKQPGFLAVVFLALFAAVQLMFWKREWEASAAGAAVEMGAGGGGGGRGGDG
;
A
#
# COMPACT_ATOMS: atom_id res chain seq x y z
N MET A 1 28.65 21.64 6.72
CA MET A 1 28.13 22.46 7.83
C MET A 1 27.45 23.69 7.24
N GLU A 2 26.16 23.59 6.89
CA GLU A 2 25.38 24.78 6.52
C GLU A 2 25.16 25.63 7.78
N ARG A 3 25.49 26.93 7.69
CA ARG A 3 25.17 27.92 8.74
C ARG A 3 23.68 27.82 9.05
N TRP A 4 23.33 27.66 10.32
CA TRP A 4 21.97 27.74 10.81
C TRP A 4 21.37 29.10 10.44
N ASN A 5 20.67 29.16 9.30
CA ASN A 5 19.93 30.33 8.92
C ASN A 5 18.75 30.45 9.88
N ILE A 6 18.83 31.40 10.82
CA ILE A 6 17.85 31.60 11.87
C ILE A 6 16.43 31.80 11.31
N PHE A 7 16.31 32.37 10.10
CA PHE A 7 15.04 32.54 9.41
C PHE A 7 14.44 31.20 8.94
N LEU A 8 15.26 30.28 8.41
CA LEU A 8 14.81 28.93 8.04
C LEU A 8 14.42 28.10 9.27
N LEU A 9 15.16 28.26 10.38
CA LEU A 9 14.81 27.60 11.63
C LEU A 9 13.50 28.14 12.22
N ALA A 10 13.31 29.47 12.20
CA ALA A 10 12.07 30.10 12.64
C ALA A 10 10.88 29.65 11.79
N GLU A 11 11.00 29.63 10.47
CA GLU A 11 9.96 29.11 9.57
C GLU A 11 9.61 27.64 9.89
N ARG A 12 10.62 26.80 10.15
CA ARG A 12 10.42 25.40 10.57
C ARG A 12 9.65 25.26 11.87
N LEU A 13 10.01 26.06 12.86
CA LEU A 13 9.33 26.05 14.15
C LEU A 13 7.89 26.54 14.02
N ILE A 14 7.62 27.54 13.17
CA ILE A 14 6.26 28.03 12.91
C ILE A 14 5.38 26.92 12.32
N TYR A 15 5.79 26.26 11.23
CA TYR A 15 4.96 25.18 10.66
C TYR A 15 4.82 23.99 11.60
N LEU A 16 5.88 23.63 12.34
CA LEU A 16 5.81 22.55 13.33
C LEU A 16 4.78 22.88 14.42
N THR A 17 4.80 24.12 14.92
CA THR A 17 3.88 24.59 15.97
C THR A 17 2.45 24.63 15.46
N LEU A 18 2.22 25.14 14.25
CA LEU A 18 0.89 25.17 13.62
C LEU A 18 0.31 23.76 13.46
N VAL A 19 1.12 22.82 12.96
CA VAL A 19 0.67 21.44 12.72
C VAL A 19 0.49 20.69 14.04
N ALA A 20 1.39 20.85 15.01
CA ALA A 20 1.25 20.25 16.33
C ALA A 20 0.00 20.79 17.07
N GLY A 21 -0.20 22.11 17.05
CA GLY A 21 -1.37 22.76 17.64
C GLY A 21 -2.67 22.28 17.01
N LEU A 22 -2.72 22.15 15.69
CA LEU A 22 -3.88 21.59 14.98
C LEU A 22 -4.14 20.13 15.36
N GLN A 23 -3.10 19.29 15.38
CA GLN A 23 -3.24 17.87 15.72
C GLN A 23 -3.73 17.69 17.15
N LEU A 24 -3.21 18.48 18.09
CA LEU A 24 -3.69 18.51 19.48
C LEU A 24 -5.15 18.97 19.55
N ASN A 25 -5.55 19.96 18.75
CA ASN A 25 -6.94 20.41 18.69
C ASN A 25 -7.87 19.33 18.10
N VAL A 26 -7.48 18.66 17.01
CA VAL A 26 -8.24 17.55 16.41
C VAL A 26 -8.37 16.38 17.39
N LEU A 27 -7.32 16.09 18.17
CA LEU A 27 -7.36 15.09 19.22
C LEU A 27 -8.31 15.49 20.35
N ARG A 28 -8.17 16.71 20.88
CA ARG A 28 -8.97 17.23 21.98
C ARG A 28 -10.45 17.33 21.60
N GLU A 29 -10.76 18.04 20.53
CA GLU A 29 -12.12 18.19 20.01
C GLU A 29 -12.69 16.84 19.59
N GLY A 30 -11.87 15.97 18.99
CA GLY A 30 -12.26 14.62 18.62
C GLY A 30 -12.67 13.77 19.83
N TYR A 31 -11.91 13.85 20.92
CA TYR A 31 -12.25 13.13 22.13
C TYR A 31 -13.51 13.69 22.83
N HIS A 32 -13.59 15.02 23.00
CA HIS A 32 -14.74 15.65 23.63
C HIS A 32 -16.02 15.41 22.84
N PHE A 33 -15.98 15.59 21.52
CA PHE A 33 -17.13 15.34 20.65
C PHE A 33 -17.59 13.88 20.73
N ALA A 34 -16.67 12.93 20.70
CA ALA A 34 -17.00 11.51 20.82
C ALA A 34 -17.69 11.18 22.16
N LYS A 35 -17.28 11.83 23.26
CA LYS A 35 -17.94 11.68 24.57
C LYS A 35 -19.33 12.31 24.60
N THR A 36 -19.49 13.51 24.04
CA THR A 36 -20.79 14.17 23.90
C THR A 36 -21.76 13.35 23.07
N VAL A 37 -21.31 12.74 21.97
CA VAL A 37 -22.17 11.87 21.16
C VAL A 37 -22.61 10.64 21.96
N GLN A 38 -21.69 10.01 22.70
CA GLN A 38 -22.01 8.85 23.54
C GLN A 38 -22.98 9.16 24.68
N SER A 39 -23.02 10.41 25.18
CA SER A 39 -23.99 10.81 26.22
C SER A 39 -25.39 11.10 25.67
N ILE A 40 -25.52 11.38 24.37
CA ILE A 40 -26.79 11.77 23.73
C ILE A 40 -27.39 10.59 22.96
N VAL A 41 -26.55 9.74 22.37
CA VAL A 41 -26.97 8.67 21.45
C VAL A 41 -26.30 7.36 21.84
N THR A 42 -27.10 6.29 21.93
CA THR A 42 -26.58 4.94 22.05
C THR A 42 -25.95 4.51 20.73
N LEU A 43 -24.62 4.34 20.72
CA LEU A 43 -23.87 3.99 19.51
C LEU A 43 -23.92 2.48 19.26
N PRO A 44 -24.47 2.00 18.12
CA PRO A 44 -24.49 0.58 17.82
C PRO A 44 -23.08 0.06 17.51
N GLY A 45 -22.79 -1.18 17.91
CA GLY A 45 -21.49 -1.82 17.67
C GLY A 45 -20.43 -1.59 18.74
N LEU A 46 -20.69 -0.73 19.73
CA LEU A 46 -19.88 -0.68 20.94
C LEU A 46 -20.19 -1.89 21.82
N ARG A 47 -19.15 -2.53 22.38
CA ARG A 47 -19.28 -3.66 23.31
C ARG A 47 -18.57 -3.37 24.61
N ASP A 48 -19.17 -3.76 25.73
CA ASP A 48 -18.53 -3.72 27.05
C ASP A 48 -17.60 -4.93 27.19
N GLU A 49 -16.32 -4.68 27.49
CA GLU A 49 -15.27 -5.70 27.65
C GLU A 49 -14.92 -5.95 29.13
N GLY A 50 -15.83 -5.56 30.02
CA GLY A 50 -15.69 -5.70 31.47
C GLY A 50 -15.14 -4.45 32.16
N PRO A 51 -15.02 -4.48 33.50
CA PRO A 51 -14.78 -3.29 34.31
C PRO A 51 -13.41 -2.63 34.06
N GLN A 52 -12.42 -3.40 33.61
CA GLN A 52 -11.05 -2.93 33.41
C GLN A 52 -10.82 -2.30 32.02
N PHE A 53 -11.54 -2.76 31.00
CA PHE A 53 -11.33 -2.37 29.61
C PHE A 53 -12.41 -1.43 29.07
N GLY A 54 -13.58 -1.38 29.71
CA GLY A 54 -14.67 -0.50 29.33
C GLY A 54 -15.28 -0.85 27.97
N ARG A 55 -15.76 0.17 27.23
CA ARG A 55 -16.38 0.00 25.90
C ARG A 55 -15.35 0.02 24.78
N ASN A 56 -15.57 -0.81 23.76
CA ASN A 56 -14.75 -0.90 22.56
C ASN A 56 -15.61 -0.78 21.29
N ASP A 57 -15.20 0.04 20.32
CA ASP A 57 -15.87 0.15 19.00
C ASP A 57 -15.51 -1.03 18.10
N LEU A 58 -16.42 -2.00 18.01
CA LEU A 58 -16.32 -3.18 17.16
C LEU A 58 -17.38 -3.15 16.04
N SER A 59 -17.73 -1.95 15.57
CA SER A 59 -18.69 -1.73 14.47
C SER A 59 -18.15 -2.18 13.10
N ASP A 60 -16.83 -2.20 12.91
CA ASP A 60 -16.18 -2.79 11.72
C ASP A 60 -16.13 -4.31 11.85
N TYR A 61 -16.86 -5.00 10.97
CA TYR A 61 -16.97 -6.45 10.99
C TYR A 61 -15.63 -7.16 10.74
N GLN A 62 -14.82 -6.63 9.82
CA GLN A 62 -13.55 -7.24 9.42
C GLN A 62 -12.54 -7.22 10.57
N TRP A 63 -12.40 -6.07 11.24
CA TRP A 63 -11.55 -5.93 12.42
C TRP A 63 -12.04 -6.83 13.56
N ARG A 64 -13.33 -6.76 13.89
CA ARG A 64 -13.94 -7.57 14.95
C ARG A 64 -13.71 -9.06 14.72
N SER A 65 -14.03 -9.55 13.52
CA SER A 65 -13.87 -10.97 13.17
C SER A 65 -12.42 -11.43 13.25
N PHE A 66 -11.48 -10.59 12.81
CA PHE A 66 -10.05 -10.89 12.89
C PHE A 66 -9.56 -10.92 14.33
N ARG A 67 -9.91 -9.92 15.13
CA ARG A 67 -9.57 -9.81 16.56
C ARG A 67 -10.07 -11.00 17.37
N ASP A 68 -11.36 -11.33 17.22
CA ASP A 68 -12.00 -12.44 17.93
C ASP A 68 -11.35 -13.79 17.58
N SER A 69 -10.88 -13.94 16.33
CA SER A 69 -10.23 -15.16 15.84
C SER A 69 -8.71 -15.17 16.02
N ALA A 70 -8.10 -14.08 16.48
CA ALA A 70 -6.66 -13.88 16.47
C ALA A 70 -5.88 -14.93 17.29
N PRO A 71 -6.32 -15.36 18.50
CA PRO A 71 -5.61 -16.38 19.27
C PRO A 71 -5.54 -17.72 18.54
N LEU A 72 -6.67 -18.18 17.98
CA LEU A 72 -6.75 -19.42 17.22
C LEU A 72 -5.91 -19.33 15.94
N LEU A 73 -6.01 -18.22 15.22
CA LEU A 73 -5.24 -17.98 14.00
C LEU A 73 -3.73 -17.94 14.30
N ALA A 74 -3.31 -17.27 15.38
CA ALA A 74 -1.91 -17.23 15.79
C ALA A 74 -1.38 -18.62 16.15
N ALA A 75 -2.15 -19.42 16.90
CA ALA A 75 -1.79 -20.79 17.23
C ALA A 75 -1.62 -21.66 15.96
N ALA A 76 -2.59 -21.59 15.03
CA ALA A 76 -2.51 -22.29 13.75
C ALA A 76 -1.29 -21.87 12.92
N MET A 77 -0.95 -20.57 12.92
CA MET A 77 0.22 -20.04 12.21
C MET A 77 1.54 -20.47 12.85
N VAL A 78 1.61 -20.56 14.19
CA VAL A 78 2.79 -21.09 14.89
C VAL A 78 3.01 -22.56 14.56
N ILE A 79 1.95 -23.38 14.60
CA ILE A 79 2.01 -24.80 14.21
C ILE A 79 2.46 -24.92 12.76
N PHE A 80 1.88 -24.13 11.84
CA PHE A 80 2.27 -24.12 10.44
C PHE A 80 3.76 -23.77 10.26
N ILE A 81 4.27 -22.73 10.94
CA ILE A 81 5.68 -22.36 10.87
C ILE A 81 6.55 -23.50 11.41
N ALA A 82 6.23 -24.07 12.57
CA ALA A 82 7.00 -25.16 13.16
C ALA A 82 7.10 -26.37 12.20
N MET A 83 5.97 -26.75 11.59
CA MET A 83 5.92 -27.82 10.59
C MET A 83 6.68 -27.46 9.32
N SER A 84 6.64 -26.20 8.88
CA SER A 84 7.43 -25.71 7.75
C SER A 84 8.93 -25.79 8.03
N GLN A 85 9.37 -25.37 9.23
CA GLN A 85 10.78 -25.49 9.64
C GLN A 85 11.23 -26.95 9.69
N LEU A 86 10.40 -27.84 10.25
CA LEU A 86 10.70 -29.28 10.28
C LEU A 86 10.83 -29.86 8.88
N ALA A 87 9.95 -29.49 7.96
CA ALA A 87 10.00 -29.99 6.58
C ALA A 87 11.26 -29.53 5.82
N ARG A 88 11.97 -28.48 6.26
CA ARG A 88 13.26 -28.08 5.67
C ARG A 88 14.33 -29.15 5.85
N VAL A 89 14.24 -29.99 6.89
CA VAL A 89 15.13 -31.13 7.13
C VAL A 89 15.02 -32.17 6.01
N PHE A 90 13.87 -32.25 5.34
CA PHE A 90 13.58 -33.24 4.31
C PHE A 90 13.39 -32.60 2.92
N PRO A 91 14.45 -32.07 2.28
CA PRO A 91 14.34 -31.23 1.08
C PRO A 91 13.74 -31.95 -0.14
N ARG A 92 13.77 -33.30 -0.18
CA ARG A 92 13.18 -34.08 -1.28
C ARG A 92 11.65 -34.07 -1.25
N ILE A 93 11.05 -34.10 -0.06
CA ILE A 93 9.59 -34.17 0.13
C ILE A 93 8.98 -32.86 0.63
N ARG A 94 9.82 -31.89 1.04
CA ARG A 94 9.40 -30.61 1.64
C ARG A 94 8.23 -29.97 0.92
N GLN A 95 8.30 -29.86 -0.41
CA GLN A 95 7.26 -29.20 -1.19
C GLN A 95 5.91 -29.95 -1.15
N ALA A 96 5.92 -31.27 -1.23
CA ALA A 96 4.70 -32.07 -1.08
C ALA A 96 4.12 -31.92 0.33
N VAL A 97 4.97 -31.91 1.36
CA VAL A 97 4.56 -31.67 2.75
C VAL A 97 3.96 -30.25 2.90
N MET A 98 4.54 -29.23 2.28
CA MET A 98 4.00 -27.85 2.35
C MET A 98 2.63 -27.74 1.68
N VAL A 99 2.44 -28.38 0.52
CA VAL A 99 1.14 -28.43 -0.15
C VAL A 99 0.13 -29.16 0.72
N ALA A 100 0.49 -30.31 1.31
CA ALA A 100 -0.39 -31.05 2.22
C ALA A 100 -0.80 -30.21 3.46
N LEU A 101 0.15 -29.54 4.11
CA LEU A 101 -0.14 -28.64 5.24
C LEU A 101 -1.04 -27.46 4.82
N SER A 102 -0.79 -26.89 3.64
CA SER A 102 -1.61 -25.80 3.10
C SER A 102 -3.03 -26.26 2.79
N LEU A 103 -3.22 -27.50 2.32
CA LEU A 103 -4.53 -28.10 2.10
C LEU A 103 -5.25 -28.41 3.41
N VAL A 104 -4.56 -28.92 4.42
CA VAL A 104 -5.12 -29.12 5.77
C VAL A 104 -5.60 -27.79 6.34
N PHE A 105 -4.76 -26.75 6.24
CA PHE A 105 -5.13 -25.40 6.66
C PHE A 105 -6.36 -24.88 5.88
N LEU A 106 -6.37 -25.06 4.56
CA LEU A 106 -7.48 -24.65 3.70
C LEU A 106 -8.80 -25.33 4.11
N CYS A 107 -8.77 -26.64 4.36
CA CYS A 107 -9.93 -27.41 4.83
C CYS A 107 -10.36 -26.97 6.23
N ALA A 108 -9.42 -26.66 7.13
CA ALA A 108 -9.75 -26.17 8.46
C ALA A 108 -10.45 -24.80 8.42
N VAL A 109 -10.04 -23.90 7.52
CA VAL A 109 -10.62 -22.56 7.38
C VAL A 109 -11.91 -22.55 6.57
N HIS A 110 -12.05 -23.41 5.55
CA HIS A 110 -13.17 -23.36 4.59
C HIS A 110 -14.12 -24.54 4.63
N GLY A 111 -13.82 -25.60 5.40
CA GLY A 111 -14.61 -26.83 5.41
C GLY A 111 -14.81 -27.37 3.99
N ALA A 112 -16.05 -27.71 3.65
CA ALA A 112 -16.42 -28.25 2.33
C ALA A 112 -16.11 -27.29 1.15
N CYS A 113 -16.04 -25.97 1.39
CA CYS A 113 -15.71 -25.00 0.34
C CYS A 113 -14.26 -25.13 -0.16
N ALA A 114 -13.38 -25.82 0.57
CA ALA A 114 -12.01 -26.10 0.14
C ALA A 114 -11.97 -26.86 -1.20
N ALA A 115 -12.94 -27.76 -1.46
CA ALA A 115 -13.00 -28.52 -2.71
C ALA A 115 -13.16 -27.60 -3.94
N TYR A 116 -13.98 -26.56 -3.81
CA TYR A 116 -14.18 -25.56 -4.87
C TYR A 116 -12.90 -24.79 -5.17
N ILE A 117 -12.18 -24.36 -4.11
CA ILE A 117 -10.91 -23.64 -4.22
C ILE A 117 -9.84 -24.48 -4.93
N ILE A 118 -9.77 -25.77 -4.59
CA ILE A 118 -8.84 -26.72 -5.22
C ILE A 118 -9.19 -26.93 -6.70
N ALA A 119 -10.48 -27.13 -7.03
CA ALA A 119 -10.94 -27.29 -8.40
C ALA A 119 -10.61 -26.07 -9.27
N LEU A 120 -10.82 -24.86 -8.73
CA LEU A 120 -10.50 -23.60 -9.38
C LEU A 120 -8.99 -23.45 -9.63
N ALA A 121 -8.16 -23.74 -8.62
CA ALA A 121 -6.71 -23.70 -8.76
C ALA A 121 -6.23 -24.70 -9.83
N GLY A 122 -6.76 -25.93 -9.82
CA GLY A 122 -6.46 -26.95 -10.83
C GLY A 122 -6.87 -26.53 -12.24
N GLY A 123 -8.10 -26.02 -12.41
CA GLY A 123 -8.60 -25.51 -13.68
C GLY A 123 -7.76 -24.36 -14.24
N SER A 124 -7.40 -23.40 -13.38
CA SER A 124 -6.54 -22.26 -13.73
C SER A 124 -5.12 -22.70 -14.16
N TYR A 125 -4.53 -23.68 -13.46
CA TYR A 125 -3.25 -24.26 -13.84
C TYR A 125 -3.30 -24.94 -15.22
N LEU A 126 -4.34 -25.75 -15.47
CA LEU A 126 -4.54 -26.43 -16.74
C LEU A 126 -4.72 -25.43 -17.89
N LEU A 127 -5.53 -24.39 -17.67
CA LEU A 127 -5.77 -23.32 -18.64
C LEU A 127 -4.46 -22.58 -18.96
N SER A 128 -3.71 -22.19 -17.93
CA SER A 128 -2.41 -21.51 -18.08
C SER A 128 -1.41 -22.36 -18.85
N ARG A 129 -1.33 -23.67 -18.56
CA ARG A 129 -0.44 -24.60 -19.28
C ARG A 129 -0.81 -24.78 -20.75
N ARG A 130 -2.11 -24.86 -21.07
CA ARG A 130 -2.65 -25.05 -22.43
C ARG A 130 -2.56 -23.79 -23.29
N LEU A 131 -2.76 -22.61 -22.71
CA LEU A 131 -2.80 -21.33 -23.44
C LEU A 131 -1.45 -20.59 -23.48
N ALA A 132 -0.53 -20.86 -22.56
CA ALA A 132 0.74 -20.13 -22.51
C ALA A 132 1.57 -20.34 -23.80
N GLY A 133 1.73 -19.27 -24.59
CA GLY A 133 2.54 -19.25 -25.81
C GLY A 133 1.73 -19.21 -27.12
N ARG A 134 0.39 -19.19 -27.07
CA ARG A 134 -0.45 -18.85 -28.23
C ARG A 134 -0.71 -17.34 -28.25
N PRO A 135 -0.49 -16.62 -29.37
CA PRO A 135 -0.95 -15.25 -29.48
C PRO A 135 -2.48 -15.23 -29.34
N TYR A 136 -3.02 -14.22 -28.67
CA TYR A 136 -4.46 -13.94 -28.71
C TYR A 136 -4.80 -13.52 -30.14
N GLY A 137 -5.12 -14.51 -30.97
CA GLY A 137 -5.55 -14.29 -32.34
C GLY A 137 -7.04 -13.91 -32.40
N PRO A 138 -7.51 -13.36 -33.53
CA PRO A 138 -8.90 -12.90 -33.74
C PRO A 138 -9.97 -13.98 -33.52
N ARG A 139 -9.59 -15.25 -33.33
CA ARG A 139 -10.48 -16.39 -33.07
C ARG A 139 -11.03 -16.45 -31.63
N LEU A 140 -10.55 -15.61 -30.72
CA LEU A 140 -11.05 -15.55 -29.33
C LEU A 140 -12.02 -14.39 -29.05
N ALA A 141 -12.31 -13.54 -30.05
CA ALA A 141 -13.37 -12.51 -29.99
C ALA A 141 -14.77 -13.02 -29.57
N PRO A 142 -15.18 -14.29 -29.83
CA PRO A 142 -16.49 -14.77 -29.39
C PRO A 142 -16.64 -14.89 -27.87
N LEU A 143 -15.54 -14.96 -27.11
CA LEU A 143 -15.56 -15.06 -25.65
C LEU A 143 -16.00 -13.75 -24.97
N ASP A 144 -15.96 -12.61 -25.68
CA ASP A 144 -16.46 -11.32 -25.19
C ASP A 144 -17.99 -11.29 -25.03
N HIS A 145 -18.70 -12.29 -25.57
CA HIS A 145 -20.16 -12.38 -25.51
C HIS A 145 -20.72 -13.38 -24.49
N HIS A 146 -19.87 -14.07 -23.71
CA HIS A 146 -20.33 -15.01 -22.69
C HIS A 146 -20.33 -14.39 -21.29
N ARG A 147 -21.53 -14.13 -20.74
CA ARG A 147 -21.72 -13.82 -19.32
C ARG A 147 -22.07 -15.10 -18.55
N GLY A 148 -21.22 -15.47 -17.60
CA GLY A 148 -21.45 -16.54 -16.64
C GLY A 148 -22.22 -16.08 -15.39
N LEU A 149 -22.77 -17.07 -14.67
CA LEU A 149 -23.64 -16.93 -13.50
C LEU A 149 -22.89 -17.29 -12.20
N LEU A 150 -22.94 -16.39 -11.19
CA LEU A 150 -22.65 -16.48 -9.73
C LEU A 150 -21.41 -15.80 -9.11
N ARG A 151 -21.64 -15.20 -7.92
CA ARG A 151 -20.76 -14.39 -7.04
C ARG A 151 -20.05 -15.25 -5.97
N TRP A 152 -18.77 -14.97 -5.72
CA TRP A 152 -17.78 -15.86 -5.05
C TRP A 152 -16.64 -15.04 -4.39
N HIS A 153 -16.98 -13.83 -3.98
CA HIS A 153 -16.09 -12.66 -4.09
C HIS A 153 -14.88 -12.65 -3.15
N ILE A 154 -14.92 -13.21 -1.93
CA ILE A 154 -13.88 -12.86 -0.94
C ILE A 154 -12.57 -13.66 -1.11
N HIS A 155 -12.63 -14.97 -1.40
CA HIS A 155 -11.41 -15.80 -1.55
C HIS A 155 -10.89 -15.85 -2.99
N TYR A 156 -11.76 -15.58 -3.97
CA TYR A 156 -11.36 -15.42 -5.36
C TYR A 156 -10.41 -14.25 -5.56
N ASN A 157 -10.72 -13.11 -4.95
CA ASN A 157 -10.05 -11.87 -5.28
C ASN A 157 -8.55 -11.98 -4.93
N LEU A 158 -8.14 -12.67 -3.87
CA LEU A 158 -6.72 -12.88 -3.62
C LEU A 158 -6.10 -13.95 -4.52
N MET A 159 -6.82 -15.05 -4.80
CA MET A 159 -6.31 -16.12 -5.65
C MET A 159 -6.20 -15.72 -7.13
N VAL A 160 -7.10 -14.85 -7.64
CA VAL A 160 -7.07 -14.40 -9.03
C VAL A 160 -5.78 -13.63 -9.33
N LEU A 161 -5.32 -12.80 -8.40
CA LEU A 161 -4.06 -12.08 -8.54
C LEU A 161 -2.88 -13.05 -8.62
N ARG A 162 -2.92 -14.16 -7.87
CA ARG A 162 -1.91 -15.22 -7.91
C ARG A 162 -1.97 -16.01 -9.22
N PHE A 163 -3.17 -16.34 -9.70
CA PHE A 163 -3.37 -17.01 -10.98
C PHE A 163 -2.81 -16.18 -12.14
N ILE A 164 -3.17 -14.90 -12.19
CA ILE A 164 -2.67 -13.97 -13.20
C ILE A 164 -1.15 -13.83 -13.08
N SER A 165 -0.59 -13.77 -11.86
CA SER A 165 0.87 -13.73 -11.66
C SER A 165 1.56 -14.94 -12.27
N PHE A 166 1.11 -16.15 -11.92
CA PHE A 166 1.68 -17.39 -12.44
C PHE A 166 1.54 -17.50 -13.97
N ALA A 167 0.35 -17.20 -14.51
CA ALA A 167 0.08 -17.29 -15.94
C ALA A 167 0.96 -16.30 -16.73
N SER A 168 1.10 -15.07 -16.24
CA SER A 168 1.92 -14.02 -16.87
C SER A 168 3.41 -14.36 -16.78
N ASP A 169 3.91 -14.74 -15.61
CA ASP A 169 5.31 -15.12 -15.42
C ASP A 169 5.69 -16.36 -16.27
N LEU A 170 4.79 -17.35 -16.38
CA LEU A 170 4.96 -18.51 -17.27
C LEU A 170 4.98 -18.09 -18.75
N HIS A 171 4.08 -17.19 -19.15
CA HIS A 171 4.03 -16.67 -20.52
C HIS A 171 5.34 -15.94 -20.88
N TRP A 172 5.82 -15.06 -20.01
CA TRP A 172 7.07 -14.32 -20.22
C TRP A 172 8.30 -15.22 -20.23
N SER A 173 8.37 -16.24 -19.36
CA SER A 173 9.46 -17.24 -19.38
C SER A 173 9.49 -18.03 -20.70
N ARG A 174 8.33 -18.37 -21.27
CA ARG A 174 8.23 -19.00 -22.61
C ARG A 174 8.59 -18.03 -23.74
N GLY A 175 8.16 -16.78 -23.65
CA GLY A 175 8.46 -15.73 -24.64
C GLY A 175 9.96 -15.44 -24.75
N GLY A 176 10.66 -15.32 -23.60
CA GLY A 176 12.11 -15.10 -23.55
C GLY A 176 12.94 -16.22 -24.17
N LYS A 177 12.46 -17.48 -24.10
CA LYS A 177 13.10 -18.60 -24.83
C LYS A 177 12.90 -18.51 -26.34
N ARG A 178 11.77 -17.97 -26.80
CA ARG A 178 11.45 -17.86 -28.23
C ARG A 178 12.25 -16.74 -28.91
N THR A 179 12.52 -15.63 -28.20
CA THR A 179 13.45 -14.58 -28.65
C THR A 179 14.90 -15.05 -28.62
N LYS A 180 15.37 -15.72 -27.56
CA LYS A 180 16.75 -16.28 -27.51
C LYS A 180 17.03 -17.33 -28.58
N ARG A 181 16.04 -18.19 -28.89
CA ARG A 181 16.16 -19.18 -29.97
C ARG A 181 16.27 -18.52 -31.36
N ASN A 182 15.69 -17.34 -31.54
CA ASN A 182 15.77 -16.58 -32.79
C ASN A 182 17.02 -15.69 -32.88
N SER A 183 17.63 -15.32 -31.75
CA SER A 183 18.80 -14.42 -31.70
C SER A 183 20.15 -15.14 -31.56
N GLY A 184 20.18 -16.48 -31.53
CA GLY A 184 21.42 -17.27 -31.46
C GLY A 184 22.25 -17.14 -30.17
N ASP A 185 21.83 -16.27 -29.23
CA ASP A 185 22.60 -15.93 -28.04
C ASP A 185 22.19 -16.82 -26.84
N SER A 186 23.05 -17.79 -26.54
CA SER A 186 22.90 -18.74 -25.43
C SER A 186 23.41 -18.20 -24.09
N SER A 187 23.77 -16.93 -24.00
CA SER A 187 24.25 -16.33 -22.75
C SER A 187 23.08 -15.95 -21.83
N GLY A 188 22.86 -16.79 -20.82
CA GLY A 188 21.97 -16.50 -19.70
C GLY A 188 22.36 -17.34 -18.49
N PRO A 189 22.31 -16.81 -17.27
CA PRO A 189 22.92 -17.44 -16.09
C PRO A 189 22.31 -18.81 -15.72
N PHE A 190 21.11 -19.14 -16.20
CA PHE A 190 20.48 -20.46 -16.04
C PHE A 190 20.53 -21.35 -17.30
N ALA A 191 21.20 -20.92 -18.38
CA ALA A 191 21.39 -21.74 -19.58
C ALA A 191 22.46 -22.82 -19.39
N ALA A 192 23.47 -22.55 -18.55
CA ALA A 192 24.50 -23.53 -18.17
C ALA A 192 24.12 -24.40 -16.96
N ALA A 193 23.12 -24.00 -16.17
CA ALA A 193 22.68 -24.72 -14.96
C ALA A 193 21.61 -25.80 -15.25
N GLY A 194 21.79 -26.57 -16.33
CA GLY A 194 20.93 -27.71 -16.67
C GLY A 194 21.04 -28.90 -15.72
N THR A 195 21.98 -28.86 -14.78
CA THR A 195 22.19 -29.88 -13.75
C THR A 195 21.92 -29.30 -12.36
N ARG A 196 21.29 -30.13 -11.52
CA ARG A 196 20.92 -29.86 -10.11
C ARG A 196 22.07 -29.28 -9.25
N ALA A 197 23.31 -29.41 -9.70
CA ALA A 197 24.54 -28.93 -9.05
C ALA A 197 24.90 -27.46 -9.36
N GLY A 198 24.48 -26.89 -10.49
CA GLY A 198 24.92 -25.54 -10.91
C GLY A 198 24.34 -24.38 -10.08
N ILE A 199 23.26 -24.62 -9.34
CA ILE A 199 22.65 -23.65 -8.42
C ILE A 199 23.18 -23.84 -6.99
N GLU A 200 23.86 -24.96 -6.69
CA GLU A 200 24.41 -25.24 -5.36
C GLU A 200 25.65 -24.40 -5.04
N GLY A 201 26.26 -23.74 -6.04
CA GLY A 201 27.46 -22.90 -5.89
C GLY A 201 27.28 -21.39 -6.06
N ALA A 202 26.12 -20.91 -6.51
CA ALA A 202 25.93 -19.48 -6.78
C ALA A 202 25.74 -18.69 -5.47
N THR A 203 26.70 -17.82 -5.15
CA THR A 203 26.62 -16.91 -4.00
C THR A 203 25.73 -15.71 -4.34
N GLY A 204 25.09 -15.09 -3.33
CA GLY A 204 24.19 -13.92 -3.52
C GLY A 204 24.84 -12.74 -4.27
N ALA A 205 26.17 -12.69 -4.33
CA ALA A 205 26.92 -11.70 -5.10
C ALA A 205 26.80 -11.89 -6.63
N GLU A 206 26.69 -13.13 -7.12
CA GLU A 206 26.65 -13.43 -8.57
C GLU A 206 25.28 -13.12 -9.20
N LEU A 207 24.20 -13.19 -8.39
CA LEU A 207 22.86 -12.78 -8.79
C LEU A 207 22.71 -11.24 -8.89
N GLY A 208 23.62 -10.49 -8.25
CA GLY A 208 23.58 -9.03 -8.21
C GLY A 208 24.22 -8.32 -9.42
N ALA A 209 25.05 -9.01 -10.21
CA ALA A 209 25.82 -8.41 -11.32
C ALA A 209 25.12 -8.43 -12.69
N LEU A 210 23.89 -8.96 -12.77
CA LEU A 210 23.26 -9.33 -14.03
C LEU A 210 22.25 -8.28 -14.49
N CYS A 211 22.74 -7.18 -15.07
CA CYS A 211 21.88 -6.14 -15.63
C CYS A 211 21.50 -6.43 -17.10
N SER A 212 20.21 -6.64 -17.37
CA SER A 212 19.68 -6.83 -18.73
C SER A 212 19.60 -5.48 -19.50
N PRO A 213 19.74 -5.46 -20.84
CA PRO A 213 19.44 -4.26 -21.65
C PRO A 213 18.02 -3.70 -21.41
N GLU A 214 17.05 -4.54 -21.04
CA GLU A 214 15.70 -4.12 -20.67
C GLU A 214 15.65 -3.37 -19.32
N GLU A 215 16.59 -3.63 -18.41
CA GLU A 215 16.75 -2.85 -17.17
C GLU A 215 17.36 -1.47 -17.44
N LYS A 216 18.14 -1.28 -18.51
CA LYS A 216 18.56 0.06 -18.96
C LYS A 216 17.36 0.86 -19.50
N GLN A 217 16.39 0.19 -20.13
CA GLN A 217 15.15 0.80 -20.59
C GLN A 217 14.17 1.07 -19.46
N GLN A 218 14.04 0.16 -18.49
CA GLN A 218 13.31 0.40 -17.25
C GLN A 218 13.98 1.47 -16.37
N ARG A 219 15.32 1.59 -16.35
CA ARG A 219 16.03 2.74 -15.74
C ARG A 219 15.78 4.05 -16.47
N ARG A 220 15.65 4.04 -17.81
CA ARG A 220 15.26 5.24 -18.60
C ARG A 220 13.79 5.63 -18.40
N LEU A 221 12.90 4.67 -18.13
CA LEU A 221 11.47 4.89 -17.88
C LEU A 221 11.15 5.16 -16.39
N SER A 222 11.92 4.60 -15.45
CA SER A 222 11.81 4.83 -14.01
C SER A 222 12.58 6.06 -13.56
N GLY A 223 13.77 6.31 -14.13
CA GLY A 223 14.59 7.50 -13.86
C GLY A 223 13.97 8.79 -14.40
N LYS A 224 13.15 8.72 -15.46
CA LYS A 224 12.35 9.88 -15.93
C LYS A 224 11.04 10.09 -15.15
N ALA A 225 10.68 9.19 -14.24
CA ALA A 225 9.42 9.26 -13.49
C ALA A 225 9.61 9.70 -12.03
N THR A 226 10.84 9.73 -11.52
CA THR A 226 11.18 10.23 -10.16
C THR A 226 11.59 11.70 -10.12
N GLU A 227 11.82 12.34 -11.26
CA GLU A 227 11.95 13.81 -11.32
C GLU A 227 10.56 14.45 -11.17
N GLY A 228 10.10 14.50 -9.91
CA GLY A 228 9.24 15.58 -9.46
C GLY A 228 10.06 16.87 -9.44
N PRO A 229 9.45 18.04 -9.66
CA PRO A 229 10.17 19.28 -9.94
C PRO A 229 10.92 19.88 -8.73
N TYR A 230 10.95 19.20 -7.59
CA TYR A 230 11.63 19.64 -6.37
C TYR A 230 12.48 18.50 -5.82
N GLU A 231 13.48 18.07 -6.58
CA GLU A 231 14.70 17.49 -6.01
C GLU A 231 15.78 18.58 -6.00
N PRO A 232 16.47 18.82 -4.86
CA PRO A 232 17.46 19.88 -4.78
C PRO A 232 18.71 19.51 -5.58
N HIS A 233 19.00 20.32 -6.61
CA HIS A 233 20.29 20.30 -7.30
C HIS A 233 21.38 20.83 -6.35
N LEU A 234 22.15 19.92 -5.76
CA LEU A 234 23.47 20.25 -5.23
C LEU A 234 24.42 20.42 -6.43
N ALA A 235 25.09 21.56 -6.47
CA ALA A 235 25.95 21.99 -7.56
C ALA A 235 27.07 20.97 -7.86
N SER A 236 27.37 20.89 -9.16
CA SER A 236 28.29 20.00 -9.85
C SER A 236 29.74 20.00 -9.35
N ARG A 237 30.31 18.80 -9.20
CA ARG A 237 31.67 18.47 -9.67
C ARG A 237 31.77 16.98 -10.02
N SER A 238 31.85 16.71 -11.33
CA SER A 238 32.36 15.54 -12.07
C SER A 238 32.25 14.11 -11.49
N GLY A 239 31.65 13.21 -12.28
CA GLY A 239 31.91 11.76 -12.26
C GLY A 239 30.64 10.92 -12.20
N GLY A 240 30.34 10.16 -13.26
CA GLY A 240 29.08 9.43 -13.42
C GLY A 240 28.86 8.30 -12.39
N GLY A 241 27.64 8.22 -11.87
CA GLY A 241 27.16 7.12 -11.03
C GLY A 241 25.64 7.23 -10.86
N GLY A 242 24.90 6.22 -11.33
CA GLY A 242 23.44 6.26 -11.41
C GLY A 242 22.73 6.14 -10.07
N GLY A 243 21.93 7.14 -9.70
CA GLY A 243 21.09 7.17 -8.50
C GLY A 243 19.83 6.32 -8.61
N GLY A 244 19.60 5.46 -7.61
CA GLY A 244 18.36 4.71 -7.41
C GLY A 244 17.52 5.32 -6.29
N GLY A 245 16.21 5.49 -6.54
CA GLY A 245 15.26 6.07 -5.59
C GLY A 245 15.15 5.29 -4.27
N GLY A 246 15.55 5.94 -3.18
CA GLY A 246 15.49 5.44 -1.81
C GLY A 246 14.08 5.55 -1.21
N ALA A 247 13.56 4.41 -0.76
CA ALA A 247 12.37 4.34 0.06
C ALA A 247 12.75 4.45 1.54
N ALA A 248 12.01 5.29 2.26
CA ALA A 248 11.83 5.33 3.72
C ALA A 248 13.11 5.18 4.58
N ALA A 249 13.68 6.32 5.01
CA ALA A 249 14.62 6.36 6.12
C ALA A 249 13.90 5.91 7.41
N GLY A 250 14.18 4.67 7.81
CA GLY A 250 13.59 4.03 8.96
C GLY A 250 14.00 2.57 9.17
N ASP A 251 15.17 2.13 8.69
CA ASP A 251 15.84 0.92 9.19
C ASP A 251 17.30 0.93 8.75
N ARG A 252 18.23 0.99 9.70
CA ARG A 252 19.66 1.13 9.44
C ARG A 252 20.21 -0.15 8.79
N GLY A 253 20.93 0.00 7.68
CA GLY A 253 21.95 -0.94 7.16
C GLY A 253 21.48 -2.21 6.43
N GLY A 254 20.35 -2.83 6.80
CA GLY A 254 19.95 -4.14 6.23
C GLY A 254 18.85 -4.11 5.16
N SER A 255 17.99 -3.09 5.16
CA SER A 255 16.76 -3.08 4.35
C SER A 255 16.99 -2.79 2.86
N SER A 256 17.98 -1.97 2.51
CA SER A 256 18.24 -1.57 1.12
C SER A 256 18.80 -2.72 0.27
N PHE A 257 19.65 -3.56 0.87
CA PHE A 257 20.21 -4.74 0.24
C PHE A 257 19.12 -5.80 -0.02
N VAL A 258 18.30 -6.09 1.00
CA VAL A 258 17.18 -7.05 0.87
C VAL A 258 16.15 -6.57 -0.17
N ASP A 259 15.85 -5.27 -0.22
CA ASP A 259 14.94 -4.71 -1.23
C ASP A 259 15.51 -4.83 -2.66
N TYR A 260 16.83 -4.72 -2.84
CA TYR A 260 17.48 -4.93 -4.13
C TYR A 260 17.39 -6.39 -4.57
N GLU A 261 17.76 -7.33 -3.70
CA GLU A 261 17.65 -8.77 -3.98
C GLU A 261 16.20 -9.16 -4.31
N LEU A 262 15.23 -8.70 -3.51
CA LEU A 262 13.82 -8.99 -3.75
C LEU A 262 13.31 -8.44 -5.10
N ARG A 263 13.80 -7.29 -5.54
CA ARG A 263 13.49 -6.74 -6.88
C ARG A 263 14.11 -7.60 -7.97
N ALA A 264 15.36 -8.04 -7.83
CA ALA A 264 16.02 -8.93 -8.77
C ALA A 264 15.27 -10.27 -8.90
N LEU A 265 14.86 -10.85 -7.77
CA LEU A 265 14.04 -12.08 -7.73
C LEU A 265 12.66 -11.92 -8.38
N THR A 266 12.10 -10.72 -8.34
CA THR A 266 10.80 -10.43 -8.97
C THR A 266 10.92 -10.34 -10.49
N ASN A 267 12.00 -9.77 -11.01
CA ASN A 267 12.16 -9.51 -12.45
C ASN A 267 12.78 -10.67 -13.22
N THR A 268 13.44 -11.61 -12.55
CA THR A 268 14.11 -12.72 -13.21
C THR A 268 13.14 -13.87 -13.50
N PRO A 269 12.94 -14.29 -14.76
CA PRO A 269 12.15 -15.47 -15.08
C PRO A 269 12.81 -16.74 -14.55
N LEU A 270 12.02 -17.65 -13.98
CA LEU A 270 12.53 -18.96 -13.56
C LEU A 270 12.68 -19.92 -14.76
N PRO A 271 13.50 -20.97 -14.65
CA PRO A 271 13.51 -22.05 -15.63
C PRO A 271 12.14 -22.76 -15.72
N LEU A 272 11.72 -23.14 -16.93
CA LEU A 272 10.41 -23.77 -17.20
C LEU A 272 10.04 -24.97 -16.29
N PRO A 273 10.95 -25.85 -15.85
CA PRO A 273 10.62 -26.95 -14.94
C PRO A 273 10.02 -26.50 -13.60
N TYR A 274 10.32 -25.28 -13.16
CA TYR A 274 9.81 -24.72 -11.90
C TYR A 274 8.36 -24.24 -11.98
N TYR A 275 7.79 -24.07 -13.19
CA TYR A 275 6.37 -23.74 -13.36
C TYR A 275 5.48 -24.99 -13.32
N SER A 276 5.73 -25.91 -12.39
CA SER A 276 4.98 -27.17 -12.23
C SER A 276 3.81 -27.03 -11.24
N LEU A 277 3.00 -28.08 -11.12
CA LEU A 277 1.78 -28.07 -10.32
C LEU A 277 2.07 -27.85 -8.83
N LEU A 278 3.10 -28.50 -8.28
CA LEU A 278 3.40 -28.43 -6.86
C LEU A 278 3.86 -27.02 -6.41
N PRO A 279 4.82 -26.34 -7.07
CA PRO A 279 5.16 -24.94 -6.79
C PRO A 279 3.98 -23.99 -6.98
N PHE A 280 3.12 -24.25 -7.98
CA PHE A 280 1.91 -23.45 -8.20
C PHE A 280 0.92 -23.60 -7.03
N LEU A 281 0.63 -24.82 -6.59
CA LEU A 281 -0.27 -25.07 -5.46
C LEU A 281 0.30 -24.52 -4.16
N GLU A 282 1.61 -24.70 -3.91
CA GLU A 282 2.29 -24.12 -2.76
C GLU A 282 2.19 -22.60 -2.76
N TYR A 283 2.40 -21.95 -3.91
CA TYR A 283 2.28 -20.50 -4.06
C TYR A 283 0.84 -20.03 -3.83
N VAL A 284 -0.15 -20.65 -4.46
CA VAL A 284 -1.53 -20.21 -4.42
C VAL A 284 -2.14 -20.40 -3.03
N LEU A 285 -1.84 -21.53 -2.38
CA LEU A 285 -2.46 -21.94 -1.12
C LEU A 285 -1.64 -21.57 0.12
N TYR A 286 -0.53 -20.85 -0.05
CA TYR A 286 0.37 -20.50 1.04
C TYR A 286 -0.35 -19.78 2.20
N PRO A 287 -0.56 -20.44 3.36
CA PRO A 287 -1.47 -19.96 4.40
C PRO A 287 -1.23 -18.52 4.89
N PRO A 288 0.02 -18.09 5.16
CA PRO A 288 0.28 -16.74 5.66
C PRO A 288 -0.18 -15.64 4.70
N LEU A 289 -0.16 -15.90 3.39
CA LEU A 289 -0.50 -14.89 2.39
C LEU A 289 -1.86 -15.15 1.72
N TYR A 290 -2.46 -16.31 1.95
CA TYR A 290 -3.73 -16.71 1.34
C TYR A 290 -4.93 -15.90 1.89
N ILE A 291 -5.02 -15.69 3.21
CA ILE A 291 -6.19 -15.02 3.83
C ILE A 291 -6.22 -13.53 3.55
N ALA A 292 -5.17 -12.81 3.95
CA ALA A 292 -5.10 -11.36 3.79
C ALA A 292 -3.64 -10.85 3.86
N GLY A 293 -2.66 -11.67 3.48
CA GLY A 293 -1.26 -11.23 3.50
C GLY A 293 -0.87 -10.40 2.27
N PRO A 294 0.30 -9.75 2.30
CA PRO A 294 0.76 -8.96 1.15
C PRO A 294 0.93 -9.81 -0.11
N ILE A 295 0.71 -9.18 -1.26
CA ILE A 295 0.78 -9.81 -2.57
C ILE A 295 2.24 -9.97 -2.99
N ILE A 296 2.60 -11.15 -3.46
CA ILE A 296 3.93 -11.46 -3.99
C ILE A 296 3.77 -12.16 -5.35
N THR A 297 4.65 -11.86 -6.30
CA THR A 297 4.68 -12.51 -7.62
C THR A 297 5.08 -13.98 -7.49
N PHE A 298 4.70 -14.82 -8.46
CA PHE A 298 5.11 -16.23 -8.46
C PHE A 298 6.63 -16.37 -8.49
N ASN A 299 7.33 -15.65 -9.39
CA ASN A 299 8.80 -15.75 -9.49
C ASN A 299 9.51 -15.41 -8.18
N SER A 300 9.15 -14.28 -7.55
CA SER A 300 9.75 -13.90 -6.26
C SER A 300 9.49 -14.94 -5.16
N PHE A 301 8.26 -15.46 -5.05
CA PHE A 301 7.93 -16.49 -4.06
C PHE A 301 8.71 -17.80 -4.30
N ALA A 302 8.66 -18.32 -5.53
CA ALA A 302 9.32 -19.56 -5.87
C ALA A 302 10.84 -19.46 -5.73
N ALA A 303 11.45 -18.33 -6.13
CA ALA A 303 12.88 -18.12 -5.97
C ALA A 303 13.30 -18.10 -4.49
N GLN A 304 12.55 -17.42 -3.63
CA GLN A 304 12.80 -17.42 -2.17
C GLN A 304 12.67 -18.82 -1.57
N ARG A 305 11.74 -19.64 -2.05
CA ARG A 305 11.64 -21.06 -1.64
C ARG A 305 12.83 -21.89 -2.11
N MET A 306 13.47 -21.52 -3.21
CA MET A 306 14.60 -22.26 -3.80
C MET A 306 15.94 -21.94 -3.13
N LEU A 307 16.08 -20.76 -2.54
CA LEU A 307 17.25 -20.40 -1.72
C LEU A 307 17.31 -21.31 -0.48
N ARG A 308 18.15 -22.34 -0.55
CA ARG A 308 18.18 -23.47 0.40
C ARG A 308 18.69 -23.12 1.81
N ARG A 309 19.21 -21.91 2.07
CA ARG A 309 20.05 -21.71 3.27
C ARG A 309 19.85 -20.50 4.19
N GLN A 310 19.14 -19.42 3.85
CA GLN A 310 19.04 -18.29 4.80
C GLN A 310 17.66 -17.65 4.73
N SER A 311 17.00 -17.46 5.88
CA SER A 311 16.03 -16.36 5.97
C SER A 311 16.80 -15.10 5.60
N LEU A 312 16.34 -14.39 4.57
CA LEU A 312 16.92 -13.09 4.17
C LEU A 312 16.96 -12.08 5.34
N LEU A 313 16.20 -12.36 6.41
CA LEU A 313 16.19 -11.61 7.66
C LEU A 313 16.66 -12.47 8.83
N GLY A 314 17.46 -11.88 9.71
CA GLY A 314 17.89 -12.48 10.97
C GLY A 314 16.79 -12.45 12.05
N PRO A 315 16.90 -13.27 13.12
CA PRO A 315 15.87 -13.37 14.16
C PRO A 315 15.65 -12.05 14.91
N ARG A 316 16.69 -11.23 15.08
CA ARG A 316 16.58 -9.88 15.68
C ARG A 316 15.69 -8.95 14.85
N GLN A 317 15.77 -9.03 13.52
CA GLN A 317 14.96 -8.22 12.61
C GLN A 317 13.49 -8.68 12.64
N VAL A 318 13.25 -9.99 12.70
CA VAL A 318 11.91 -10.56 12.85
C VAL A 318 11.30 -10.15 14.20
N LEU A 319 12.06 -10.19 15.30
CA LEU A 319 11.62 -9.75 16.62
C LEU A 319 11.31 -8.25 16.66
N ALA A 320 12.18 -7.41 16.09
CA ALA A 320 11.92 -5.97 15.96
C ALA A 320 10.65 -5.69 15.15
N TYR A 321 10.42 -6.47 14.09
CA TYR A 321 9.19 -6.37 13.31
C TYR A 321 7.96 -6.83 14.11
N ALA A 322 8.07 -7.91 14.89
CA ALA A 322 7.01 -8.38 15.78
C ALA A 322 6.61 -7.31 16.81
N LEU A 323 7.59 -6.61 17.39
CA LEU A 323 7.34 -5.47 18.27
C LEU A 323 6.59 -4.35 17.55
N ARG A 324 6.94 -4.04 16.29
CA ARG A 324 6.19 -3.06 15.47
C ARG A 324 4.74 -3.50 15.21
N VAL A 325 4.47 -4.80 15.08
CA VAL A 325 3.10 -5.34 14.94
C VAL A 325 2.35 -5.17 16.26
N ALA A 326 2.95 -5.55 17.39
CA ALA A 326 2.34 -5.43 18.71
C ALA A 326 2.00 -3.97 19.07
N LEU A 327 2.92 -3.04 18.80
CA LEU A 327 2.67 -1.61 18.99
C LEU A 327 1.53 -1.09 18.11
N ALA A 328 1.50 -1.46 16.83
CA ALA A 328 0.41 -1.06 15.94
C ALA A 328 -0.94 -1.64 16.40
N TRP A 329 -0.96 -2.88 16.90
CA TRP A 329 -2.13 -3.50 17.48
C TRP A 329 -2.61 -2.74 18.71
N GLY A 330 -1.71 -2.45 19.67
CA GLY A 330 -2.03 -1.69 20.87
C GLY A 330 -2.57 -0.29 20.55
N CYS A 331 -2.01 0.39 19.54
CA CYS A 331 -2.56 1.65 19.06
C CYS A 331 -3.98 1.50 18.50
N LEU A 332 -4.28 0.40 17.80
CA LEU A 332 -5.61 0.17 17.23
C LEU A 332 -6.64 -0.09 18.33
N GLU A 333 -6.32 -0.93 19.30
CA GLU A 333 -7.17 -1.17 20.47
C GLU A 333 -7.40 0.13 21.26
N GLY A 334 -6.34 0.87 21.56
CA GLY A 334 -6.46 2.16 22.25
C GLY A 334 -7.35 3.15 21.49
N LEU A 335 -7.24 3.18 20.16
CA LEU A 335 -8.08 4.01 19.30
C LEU A 335 -9.55 3.59 19.37
N THR A 336 -9.87 2.30 19.29
CA THR A 336 -11.27 1.82 19.29
C THR A 336 -11.93 1.94 20.65
N HIS A 337 -11.17 1.93 21.75
CA HIS A 337 -11.67 2.28 23.08
C HIS A 337 -11.93 3.78 23.27
N ALA A 338 -11.03 4.62 22.75
CA ALA A 338 -11.11 6.06 22.97
C ALA A 338 -12.10 6.75 22.03
N LEU A 339 -12.16 6.32 20.76
CA LEU A 339 -12.74 7.08 19.66
C LEU A 339 -13.65 6.22 18.76
N PRO A 340 -14.96 6.09 19.07
CA PRO A 340 -15.92 5.26 18.32
C PRO A 340 -16.40 5.89 16.99
N TYR A 341 -15.48 6.46 16.21
CA TYR A 341 -15.83 7.20 14.99
C TYR A 341 -16.32 6.31 13.86
N ASN A 342 -15.98 5.01 13.84
CA ASN A 342 -16.53 4.10 12.85
C ASN A 342 -18.01 3.87 13.09
N SER A 343 -18.42 3.68 14.35
CA SER A 343 -19.84 3.58 14.70
C SER A 343 -20.59 4.88 14.35
N ILE A 344 -20.02 6.04 14.70
CA ILE A 344 -20.59 7.36 14.38
C ILE A 344 -20.83 7.52 12.87
N ALA A 345 -19.83 7.19 12.04
CA ALA A 345 -19.92 7.29 10.59
C ALA A 345 -20.89 6.26 10.00
N LYS A 346 -20.72 4.97 10.34
CA LYS A 346 -21.52 3.86 9.80
C LYS A 346 -23.02 4.02 10.06
N HIS A 347 -23.39 4.59 11.20
CA HIS A 347 -24.79 4.81 11.58
C HIS A 347 -25.31 6.21 11.24
N ARG A 348 -24.55 7.01 10.46
CA ARG A 348 -24.88 8.38 10.04
C ARG A 348 -25.36 9.25 11.21
N VAL A 349 -24.69 9.14 12.35
CA VAL A 349 -25.09 9.81 13.60
C VAL A 349 -25.06 11.33 13.42
N LEU A 350 -24.07 11.86 12.68
CA LEU A 350 -23.99 13.29 12.38
C LEU A 350 -25.22 13.78 11.61
N ASP A 351 -25.70 13.04 10.62
CA ASP A 351 -26.85 13.46 9.82
C ASP A 351 -28.14 13.46 10.65
N ARG A 352 -28.29 12.47 11.55
CA ARG A 352 -29.42 12.40 12.49
C ARG A 352 -29.39 13.54 13.50
N LEU A 353 -28.22 13.86 14.06
CA LEU A 353 -28.06 15.01 14.96
C LEU A 353 -28.30 16.33 14.22
N ALA A 354 -27.84 16.46 12.99
CA ALA A 354 -28.10 17.64 12.16
C ALA A 354 -29.61 17.82 11.89
N ALA A 355 -30.31 16.73 11.54
CA ALA A 355 -31.75 16.73 11.32
C ALA A 355 -32.52 17.09 12.61
N ALA A 356 -32.16 16.48 13.75
CA ALA A 356 -32.76 16.78 15.04
C ALA A 356 -32.54 18.25 15.45
N ALA A 357 -31.35 18.81 15.21
CA ALA A 357 -31.06 20.21 15.50
C ALA A 357 -31.91 21.17 14.64
N ARG A 358 -32.11 20.84 13.35
CA ARG A 358 -33.00 21.62 12.47
C ARG A 358 -34.46 21.54 12.94
N ALA A 359 -34.93 20.35 13.31
CA ALA A 359 -36.28 20.15 13.82
C ALA A 359 -36.53 20.97 15.10
N ALA A 360 -35.59 20.91 16.07
CA ALA A 360 -35.65 21.69 17.30
C ALA A 360 -35.63 23.21 17.05
N THR A 361 -34.87 23.66 16.05
CA THR A 361 -34.83 25.08 15.67
C THR A 361 -36.13 25.54 14.99
N SER A 362 -36.82 24.66 14.25
CA SER A 362 -38.11 24.99 13.63
C SER A 362 -39.25 25.10 14.65
N GLN A 363 -39.18 24.32 15.74
CA GLN A 363 -40.21 24.29 16.78
C GLN A 363 -40.14 25.49 17.74
N SER A 364 -38.99 26.17 17.85
CA SER A 364 -38.80 27.30 18.77
C SER A 364 -39.39 28.64 18.28
N GLY A 365 -40.07 28.68 17.13
CA GLY A 365 -40.86 29.83 16.67
C GLY A 365 -40.07 31.12 16.38
N LEU A 366 -38.74 31.12 16.50
CA LEU A 366 -37.88 32.25 16.15
C LEU A 366 -37.77 32.31 14.62
N GLY A 367 -38.40 33.33 14.04
CA GLY A 367 -38.57 33.50 12.60
C GLY A 367 -37.28 33.47 11.78
N SER A 368 -37.44 33.23 10.47
CA SER A 368 -36.41 33.03 9.44
C SER A 368 -35.27 34.08 9.37
N ASN A 369 -35.35 35.18 10.13
CA ASN A 369 -34.42 36.31 10.09
C ASN A 369 -33.61 36.50 11.39
N SER A 370 -33.89 35.77 12.45
CA SER A 370 -32.96 35.67 13.58
C SER A 370 -31.97 34.54 13.26
N VAL A 371 -30.67 34.84 13.33
CA VAL A 371 -29.60 33.82 13.27
C VAL A 371 -29.74 32.93 14.50
N GLY A 372 -30.68 31.99 14.45
CA GLY A 372 -30.90 31.00 15.49
C GLY A 372 -29.61 30.23 15.67
N ARG A 373 -28.89 30.52 16.76
CA ARG A 373 -27.66 29.83 17.10
C ARG A 373 -28.04 28.35 17.27
N LEU A 374 -27.54 27.51 16.36
CA LEU A 374 -27.74 26.06 16.45
C LEU A 374 -27.38 25.58 17.86
N PRO A 375 -28.09 24.56 18.40
CA PRO A 375 -27.78 23.99 19.70
C PRO A 375 -26.28 23.65 19.80
N ALA A 376 -25.69 23.78 20.99
CA ALA A 376 -24.24 23.57 21.16
C ALA A 376 -23.77 22.18 20.71
N TRP A 377 -24.64 21.17 20.82
CA TRP A 377 -24.42 19.79 20.40
C TRP A 377 -24.62 19.56 18.89
N ALA A 378 -25.15 20.53 18.14
CA ALA A 378 -25.39 20.39 16.71
C ALA A 378 -24.06 20.21 15.96
N PRO A 379 -23.99 19.25 15.01
CA PRO A 379 -22.76 18.97 14.29
C PRO A 379 -22.35 20.15 13.40
N ARG A 380 -21.08 20.56 13.49
CA ARG A 380 -20.46 21.62 12.68
C ARG A 380 -19.60 20.98 11.59
N PRO A 381 -19.18 21.72 10.54
CA PRO A 381 -18.29 21.19 9.51
C PRO A 381 -17.00 20.56 10.06
N LEU A 382 -16.47 21.11 11.15
CA LEU A 382 -15.35 20.53 11.89
C LEU A 382 -15.63 19.09 12.36
N HIS A 383 -16.82 18.79 12.87
CA HIS A 383 -17.17 17.44 13.35
C HIS A 383 -17.24 16.43 12.20
N TYR A 384 -17.72 16.83 11.02
CA TYR A 384 -17.67 16.00 9.81
C TYR A 384 -16.21 15.75 9.39
N ALA A 385 -15.36 16.77 9.40
CA ALA A 385 -13.93 16.63 9.08
C ALA A 385 -13.19 15.73 10.08
N ILE A 386 -13.42 15.90 11.39
CA ILE A 386 -12.85 15.07 12.46
C ILE A 386 -13.32 13.61 12.31
N THR A 387 -14.61 13.39 12.03
CA THR A 387 -15.14 12.05 11.82
C THR A 387 -14.48 11.38 10.61
N GLY A 388 -14.40 12.08 9.48
CA GLY A 388 -13.70 11.58 8.29
C GLY A 388 -12.22 11.29 8.56
N TYR A 389 -11.54 12.17 9.29
CA TYR A 389 -10.14 11.98 9.68
C TYR A 389 -9.94 10.71 10.51
N TRP A 390 -10.70 10.54 11.60
CA TRP A 390 -10.53 9.38 12.47
C TRP A 390 -10.97 8.06 11.83
N VAL A 391 -12.00 8.07 10.96
CA VAL A 391 -12.35 6.90 10.14
C VAL A 391 -11.18 6.51 9.21
N LEU A 392 -10.51 7.49 8.59
CA LEU A 392 -9.33 7.21 7.76
C LEU A 392 -8.13 6.71 8.56
N ILE A 393 -7.87 7.27 9.75
CA ILE A 393 -6.83 6.79 10.66
C ILE A 393 -7.12 5.35 11.08
N PHE A 394 -8.36 5.05 11.49
CA PHE A 394 -8.77 3.70 11.83
C PHE A 394 -8.58 2.75 10.63
N MET A 395 -9.01 3.14 9.43
CA MET A 395 -8.86 2.31 8.23
C MET A 395 -7.39 2.00 7.93
N TRP A 396 -6.52 3.03 8.00
CA TRP A 396 -5.08 2.86 7.83
C TRP A 396 -4.49 1.90 8.88
N LEU A 397 -4.86 2.09 10.15
CA LEU A 397 -4.31 1.31 11.25
C LEU A 397 -4.83 -0.13 11.26
N LYS A 398 -6.12 -0.34 10.96
CA LYS A 398 -6.73 -1.66 10.73
C LYS A 398 -5.93 -2.46 9.71
N PHE A 399 -5.75 -1.92 8.50
CA PHE A 399 -5.01 -2.63 7.46
C PHE A 399 -3.52 -2.76 7.78
N THR A 400 -2.93 -1.79 8.48
CA THR A 400 -1.55 -1.92 9.00
C THR A 400 -1.43 -3.13 9.92
N VAL A 401 -2.32 -3.31 10.88
CA VAL A 401 -2.30 -4.44 11.82
C VAL A 401 -2.51 -5.77 11.09
N LEU A 402 -3.58 -5.87 10.29
CA LEU A 402 -3.92 -7.10 9.56
C LEU A 402 -2.75 -7.53 8.66
N TRP A 403 -2.27 -6.64 7.79
CA TRP A 403 -1.23 -6.99 6.83
C TRP A 403 0.12 -7.24 7.48
N ARG A 404 0.47 -6.51 8.54
CA ARG A 404 1.70 -6.75 9.28
C ARG A 404 1.68 -8.07 10.03
N PHE A 405 0.53 -8.49 10.58
CA PHE A 405 0.38 -9.81 11.21
C PHE A 405 0.71 -10.94 10.22
N PHE A 406 0.04 -10.96 9.06
CA PHE A 406 0.29 -11.98 8.04
C PHE A 406 1.70 -11.90 7.45
N ARG A 407 2.23 -10.70 7.29
CA ARG A 407 3.62 -10.50 6.90
C ARG A 407 4.59 -11.06 7.95
N LEU A 408 4.38 -10.80 9.24
CA LEU A 408 5.22 -11.32 10.32
C LEU A 408 5.29 -12.85 10.27
N VAL A 409 4.15 -13.52 10.10
CA VAL A 409 4.10 -14.98 9.94
C VAL A 409 4.93 -15.44 8.74
N SER A 410 4.78 -14.77 7.59
CA SER A 410 5.57 -15.06 6.39
C SER A 410 7.06 -14.85 6.62
N LEU A 411 7.46 -13.77 7.32
CA LEU A 411 8.87 -13.49 7.64
C LEU A 411 9.47 -14.58 8.53
N SER A 412 8.70 -15.04 9.53
CA SER A 412 9.09 -16.15 10.40
C SER A 412 9.25 -17.47 9.63
N ASP A 413 8.45 -17.66 8.57
CA ASP A 413 8.61 -18.78 7.63
C ASP A 413 9.70 -18.55 6.56
N GLY A 414 10.43 -17.43 6.62
CA GLY A 414 11.53 -17.10 5.72
C GLY A 414 11.12 -16.62 4.33
N VAL A 415 9.83 -16.33 4.10
CA VAL A 415 9.34 -15.67 2.88
C VAL A 415 9.16 -14.18 3.19
N VAL A 416 9.82 -13.32 2.42
CA VAL A 416 9.84 -11.87 2.59
C VAL A 416 8.94 -11.21 1.54
N PRO A 417 7.65 -10.98 1.85
CA PRO A 417 6.77 -10.22 0.98
C PRO A 417 6.95 -8.71 1.21
N PRO A 418 6.48 -7.85 0.29
CA PRO A 418 6.53 -6.40 0.46
C PRO A 418 5.73 -5.90 1.68
N GLU A 419 6.19 -4.82 2.31
CA GLU A 419 5.39 -4.09 3.30
C GLU A 419 4.28 -3.32 2.59
N ASN A 420 3.05 -3.40 3.11
CA ASN A 420 1.88 -2.79 2.48
C ASN A 420 1.61 -1.37 2.94
N MET A 421 1.99 -1.03 4.17
CA MET A 421 1.81 0.29 4.77
C MET A 421 3.17 0.93 4.98
N THR A 422 3.73 1.47 3.89
CA THR A 422 5.11 2.00 3.88
C THR A 422 5.20 3.42 4.42
N ARG A 423 4.07 4.15 4.44
CA ARG A 423 3.98 5.51 4.98
C ARG A 423 2.68 5.68 5.75
N CYS A 424 2.73 6.50 6.80
CA CYS A 424 1.54 6.97 7.49
C CYS A 424 0.66 7.75 6.51
N VAL A 425 -0.67 7.58 6.61
CA VAL A 425 -1.65 8.30 5.77
C VAL A 425 -1.45 9.82 5.84
N CYS A 426 -1.12 10.36 7.03
CA CYS A 426 -0.83 11.77 7.24
C CYS A 426 0.54 12.24 6.69
N ASN A 427 1.32 11.35 6.07
CA ASN A 427 2.62 11.66 5.47
C ASN A 427 2.60 11.37 3.95
N ASN A 428 1.53 11.79 3.27
CA ASN A 428 1.37 11.75 1.83
C ASN A 428 0.80 13.09 1.34
N TYR A 429 1.44 13.69 0.33
CA TYR A 429 1.05 15.00 -0.22
C TYR A 429 0.70 14.94 -1.72
N ASP A 430 0.89 13.78 -2.35
CA ASP A 430 0.48 13.51 -3.73
C ASP A 430 -0.28 12.17 -3.79
N ILE A 431 -1.25 12.09 -4.69
CA ILE A 431 -2.18 10.96 -4.84
C ILE A 431 -1.43 9.75 -5.39
N GLU A 432 -0.52 9.95 -6.35
CA GLU A 432 0.32 8.86 -6.87
C GLU A 432 1.21 8.25 -5.77
N GLY A 433 1.83 9.09 -4.93
CA GLY A 433 2.60 8.66 -3.76
C GLY A 433 1.75 7.95 -2.70
N PHE A 434 0.53 8.43 -2.47
CA PHE A 434 -0.44 7.76 -1.61
C PHE A 434 -0.73 6.33 -2.10
N TRP A 435 -1.12 6.15 -3.36
CA TRP A 435 -1.44 4.82 -3.92
C TRP A 435 -0.23 3.89 -4.01
N ARG A 436 0.99 4.42 -4.11
CA ARG A 436 2.22 3.63 -4.02
C ARG A 436 2.53 3.16 -2.61
N SER A 437 2.11 3.92 -1.60
CA SER A 437 2.43 3.64 -0.19
C SER A 437 1.32 2.91 0.57
N TRP A 438 0.07 3.08 0.13
CA TRP A 438 -1.12 2.35 0.56
C TRP A 438 -1.26 1.05 -0.23
N HIS A 439 -1.34 -0.07 0.47
CA HIS A 439 -1.43 -1.40 -0.15
C HIS A 439 -0.33 -1.62 -1.20
N ALA A 440 0.91 -1.27 -0.84
CA ALA A 440 2.02 -1.16 -1.79
C ALA A 440 2.29 -2.45 -2.59
N SER A 441 2.06 -3.63 -2.02
CA SER A 441 2.17 -4.90 -2.76
C SER A 441 1.16 -5.01 -3.91
N TYR A 442 -0.07 -4.56 -3.70
CA TYR A 442 -1.11 -4.54 -4.72
C TYR A 442 -0.81 -3.50 -5.79
N ASN A 443 -0.34 -2.31 -5.41
CA ASN A 443 0.10 -1.30 -6.37
C ASN A 443 1.22 -1.84 -7.28
N ARG A 444 2.24 -2.50 -6.71
CA ARG A 444 3.31 -3.15 -7.48
C ARG A 444 2.77 -4.23 -8.42
N TRP A 445 1.79 -5.01 -7.96
CA TRP A 445 1.12 -6.02 -8.77
C TRP A 445 0.38 -5.40 -9.97
N LEU A 446 -0.44 -4.37 -9.74
CA LEU A 446 -1.15 -3.63 -10.79
C LEU A 446 -0.18 -3.03 -11.81
N VAL A 447 0.93 -2.46 -11.33
CA VAL A 447 1.95 -1.89 -12.20
C VAL A 447 2.56 -2.96 -13.12
N ARG A 448 2.95 -4.10 -12.55
CA ARG A 448 3.62 -5.18 -13.29
C ARG A 448 2.70 -5.91 -14.29
N TYR A 449 1.50 -6.29 -13.86
CA TYR A 449 0.64 -7.19 -14.63
C TYR A 449 -0.44 -6.46 -15.45
N MET A 450 -0.69 -5.17 -15.19
CA MET A 450 -1.68 -4.40 -15.94
C MET A 450 -1.07 -3.15 -16.57
N TYR A 451 -0.53 -2.23 -15.76
CA TYR A 451 -0.06 -0.93 -16.25
C TYR A 451 1.04 -1.05 -17.31
N VAL A 452 2.09 -1.83 -17.04
CA VAL A 452 3.22 -2.01 -17.97
C VAL A 452 2.78 -2.71 -19.27
N PRO A 453 2.05 -3.86 -19.23
CA PRO A 453 1.52 -4.49 -20.45
C PRO A 453 0.61 -3.59 -21.30
N MET A 454 -0.15 -2.68 -20.69
CA MET A 454 -0.98 -1.70 -21.40
C MET A 454 -0.19 -0.50 -21.97
N GLY A 455 1.14 -0.61 -22.08
CA GLY A 455 2.01 0.45 -22.62
C GLY A 455 2.45 1.51 -21.61
N GLY A 456 2.22 1.28 -20.31
CA GLY A 456 2.82 2.04 -19.23
C GLY A 456 2.54 3.54 -19.27
N SER A 457 3.60 4.34 -19.17
CA SER A 457 3.51 5.81 -19.12
C SER A 457 2.98 6.45 -20.40
N ARG A 458 3.07 5.78 -21.55
CA ARG A 458 2.52 6.29 -22.82
C ARG A 458 1.01 6.44 -22.77
N TRP A 459 0.32 5.50 -22.14
CA TRP A 459 -1.14 5.46 -22.01
C TRP A 459 -1.62 5.78 -20.60
N ARG A 460 -0.83 6.57 -19.84
CA ARG A 460 -1.05 6.80 -18.41
C ARG A 460 -2.49 7.21 -18.08
N ALA A 461 -3.07 8.15 -18.83
CA ALA A 461 -4.44 8.63 -18.59
C ALA A 461 -5.47 7.50 -18.75
N ALA A 462 -5.43 6.75 -19.86
CA ALA A 462 -6.33 5.62 -20.10
C ALA A 462 -6.11 4.48 -19.07
N ASN A 463 -4.85 4.20 -18.74
CA ASN A 463 -4.49 3.14 -17.79
C ASN A 463 -5.05 3.41 -16.40
N VAL A 464 -5.09 4.68 -15.94
CA VAL A 464 -5.70 5.04 -14.65
C VAL A 464 -7.17 4.61 -14.61
N TRP A 465 -7.97 4.91 -15.64
CA TRP A 465 -9.38 4.52 -15.67
C TRP A 465 -9.59 3.00 -15.63
N VAL A 466 -8.82 2.26 -16.42
CA VAL A 466 -8.89 0.78 -16.45
C VAL A 466 -8.47 0.19 -15.11
N ILE A 467 -7.37 0.68 -14.52
CA ILE A 467 -6.87 0.19 -13.24
C ILE A 467 -7.86 0.48 -12.11
N PHE A 468 -8.38 1.70 -12.00
CA PHE A 468 -9.36 2.02 -10.94
C PHE A 468 -10.66 1.24 -11.08
N THR A 469 -11.10 0.99 -12.33
CA THR A 469 -12.24 0.11 -12.59
C THR A 469 -11.95 -1.31 -12.12
N PHE A 470 -10.77 -1.85 -12.45
CA PHE A 470 -10.36 -3.17 -11.95
C PHE A 470 -10.25 -3.21 -10.42
N VAL A 471 -9.72 -2.16 -9.79
CA VAL A 471 -9.66 -2.06 -8.32
C VAL A 471 -11.06 -2.12 -7.71
N ALA A 472 -12.04 -1.41 -8.26
CA ALA A 472 -13.42 -1.48 -7.79
C ALA A 472 -13.99 -2.90 -7.95
N LEU A 473 -13.88 -3.48 -9.15
CA LEU A 473 -14.36 -4.84 -9.46
C LEU A 473 -13.71 -5.91 -8.57
N TRP A 474 -12.43 -5.75 -8.27
CA TRP A 474 -11.66 -6.62 -7.39
C TRP A 474 -12.05 -6.48 -5.92
N HIS A 475 -12.62 -5.36 -5.51
CA HIS A 475 -13.11 -5.20 -4.14
C HIS A 475 -14.54 -5.74 -4.01
N ASP A 476 -15.48 -5.21 -4.79
CA ASP A 476 -16.85 -5.73 -4.93
C ASP A 476 -17.54 -5.09 -6.14
N LEU A 477 -18.50 -5.78 -6.73
CA LEU A 477 -19.35 -5.25 -7.80
C LEU A 477 -20.52 -4.46 -7.18
N GLU A 478 -20.20 -3.34 -6.52
CA GLU A 478 -21.14 -2.35 -6.00
C GLU A 478 -20.98 -1.03 -6.77
N TRP A 479 -22.08 -0.46 -7.26
CA TRP A 479 -22.06 0.82 -7.99
C TRP A 479 -21.43 1.97 -7.21
N ARG A 480 -21.57 1.96 -5.88
CA ARG A 480 -20.95 2.93 -4.99
C ARG A 480 -19.41 2.85 -5.03
N LEU A 481 -18.84 1.64 -5.02
CA LEU A 481 -17.39 1.44 -5.12
C LEU A 481 -16.88 1.85 -6.50
N LEU A 482 -17.62 1.52 -7.57
CA LEU A 482 -17.25 1.92 -8.93
C LEU A 482 -17.28 3.44 -9.11
N GLY A 483 -18.33 4.10 -8.63
CA GLY A 483 -18.45 5.56 -8.64
C GLY A 483 -17.33 6.25 -7.85
N TRP A 484 -16.99 5.72 -6.67
CA TRP A 484 -15.85 6.20 -5.89
C TRP A 484 -14.51 6.00 -6.63
N ALA A 485 -14.31 4.86 -7.28
CA ALA A 485 -13.09 4.58 -8.03
C ALA A 485 -12.92 5.53 -9.24
N TRP A 486 -14.00 5.86 -9.94
CA TRP A 486 -13.98 6.84 -11.01
C TRP A 486 -13.79 8.27 -10.50
N LEU A 487 -14.36 8.62 -9.34
CA LEU A 487 -14.05 9.88 -8.67
C LEU A 487 -12.55 9.99 -8.37
N MET A 488 -11.91 8.91 -7.90
CA MET A 488 -10.47 8.87 -7.66
C MET A 488 -9.66 8.93 -8.96
N ALA A 489 -10.09 8.24 -10.01
CA ALA A 489 -9.46 8.33 -11.34
C ALA A 489 -9.48 9.77 -11.88
N ALA A 490 -10.62 10.46 -11.75
CA ALA A 490 -10.76 11.87 -12.11
C ALA A 490 -9.89 12.78 -11.24
N ALA A 491 -9.83 12.52 -9.92
CA ALA A 491 -9.00 13.27 -8.98
C ALA A 491 -7.49 13.19 -9.27
N ILE A 492 -7.02 12.17 -9.99
CA ILE A 492 -5.61 12.07 -10.40
C ILE A 492 -5.28 13.01 -11.57
N ALA A 493 -6.25 13.41 -12.39
CA ALA A 493 -6.01 14.20 -13.60
C ALA A 493 -5.38 15.59 -13.31
N PRO A 494 -5.86 16.39 -12.33
CA PRO A 494 -5.22 17.66 -11.98
C PRO A 494 -3.74 17.49 -11.57
N GLU A 495 -3.43 16.45 -10.80
CA GLU A 495 -2.06 16.14 -10.40
C GLU A 495 -1.19 15.79 -11.61
N MET A 496 -1.73 15.03 -12.57
CA MET A 496 -1.02 14.69 -13.80
C MET A 496 -0.69 15.94 -14.62
N VAL A 497 -1.64 16.88 -14.74
CA VAL A 497 -1.43 18.16 -15.43
C VAL A 497 -0.39 19.00 -14.71
N ALA A 498 -0.49 19.14 -13.38
CA ALA A 498 0.46 19.89 -12.57
C ALA A 498 1.89 19.32 -12.67
N LYS A 499 2.04 17.99 -12.61
CA LYS A 499 3.34 17.32 -12.79
C LYS A 499 3.87 17.49 -14.22
N ALA A 500 3.01 17.43 -15.24
CA ALA A 500 3.43 17.65 -16.63
C ALA A 500 3.91 19.09 -16.87
N PHE A 501 3.17 20.08 -16.37
CA PHE A 501 3.56 21.49 -16.42
C PHE A 501 4.84 21.76 -15.62
N GLY A 502 4.97 21.14 -14.45
CA GLY A 502 6.16 21.25 -13.60
C GLY A 502 7.44 20.84 -14.33
N ARG A 503 7.39 19.82 -15.22
CA ARG A 503 8.54 19.35 -16.02
C ARG A 503 8.87 20.22 -17.23
N SER A 504 8.09 21.26 -17.53
CA SER A 504 8.33 22.13 -18.67
C SER A 504 9.59 22.96 -18.50
N ALA A 505 10.23 23.32 -19.62
CA ALA A 505 11.44 24.14 -19.59
C ALA A 505 11.22 25.53 -18.93
N ALA A 506 10.00 26.06 -19.03
CA ALA A 506 9.61 27.33 -18.44
C ALA A 506 9.64 27.31 -16.90
N VAL A 507 9.41 26.15 -16.29
CA VAL A 507 9.34 26.00 -14.83
C VAL A 507 10.68 25.61 -14.23
N ARG A 508 11.56 24.94 -15.00
CA ARG A 508 12.90 24.49 -14.54
C ARG A 508 13.76 25.61 -13.94
N ARG A 509 13.65 26.85 -14.43
CA ARG A 509 14.40 28.01 -13.89
C ARG A 509 14.06 28.33 -12.42
N TRP A 510 12.91 27.87 -11.94
CA TRP A 510 12.43 28.10 -10.58
C TRP A 510 12.73 26.95 -9.63
N TYR A 511 13.27 25.83 -10.12
CA TYR A 511 13.61 24.69 -9.28
C TYR A 511 14.60 25.09 -8.19
N GLY A 512 14.40 24.59 -6.98
CA GLY A 512 15.20 24.95 -5.80
C GLY A 512 14.88 26.30 -5.16
N THR A 513 13.99 27.13 -5.75
CA THR A 513 13.55 28.38 -5.11
C THR A 513 12.48 28.15 -4.04
N ALA A 514 12.45 29.00 -3.02
CA ALA A 514 11.41 28.98 -1.98
C ALA A 514 10.00 29.22 -2.57
N THR A 515 9.88 30.12 -3.55
CA THR A 515 8.62 30.39 -4.26
C THR A 515 8.09 29.13 -4.94
N PHE A 516 8.95 28.39 -5.65
CA PHE A 516 8.54 27.16 -6.31
C PHE A 516 8.10 26.09 -5.32
N ARG A 517 8.81 25.97 -4.18
CA ARG A 517 8.41 25.09 -3.07
C ARG A 517 7.02 25.45 -2.54
N HIS A 518 6.73 26.73 -2.30
CA HIS A 518 5.44 27.17 -1.80
C HIS A 518 4.31 26.91 -2.81
N VAL A 519 4.54 27.16 -4.11
CA VAL A 519 3.57 26.81 -5.16
C VAL A 519 3.29 25.31 -5.18
N CYS A 520 4.33 24.46 -5.08
CA CYS A 520 4.17 23.02 -4.96
C CYS A 520 3.37 22.63 -3.70
N ALA A 521 3.62 23.30 -2.58
CA ALA A 521 2.92 23.04 -1.33
C ALA A 521 1.44 23.44 -1.38
N LEU A 522 1.10 24.54 -2.07
CA LEU A 522 -0.29 24.93 -2.34
C LEU A 522 -1.02 23.88 -3.18
N ALA A 523 -0.38 23.42 -4.26
CA ALA A 523 -0.95 22.37 -5.12
C ALA A 523 -1.14 21.05 -4.35
N ALA A 524 -0.17 20.66 -3.53
CA ALA A 524 -0.25 19.49 -2.68
C ALA A 524 -1.33 19.61 -1.58
N ALA A 525 -1.48 20.79 -0.96
CA ALA A 525 -2.56 21.03 0.00
C ALA A 525 -3.95 20.89 -0.66
N ALA A 526 -4.11 21.40 -1.88
CA ALA A 526 -5.32 21.21 -2.67
C ALA A 526 -5.59 19.73 -3.00
N ASN A 527 -4.54 18.97 -3.35
CA ASN A 527 -4.65 17.52 -3.57
C ASN A 527 -5.10 16.77 -2.31
N ILE A 528 -4.52 17.08 -1.15
CA ILE A 528 -4.92 16.46 0.12
C ILE A 528 -6.38 16.80 0.43
N LEU A 529 -6.78 18.06 0.28
CA LEU A 529 -8.14 18.52 0.52
C LEU A 529 -9.15 17.80 -0.39
N MET A 530 -8.84 17.67 -1.68
CA MET A 530 -9.65 16.91 -2.63
C MET A 530 -9.78 15.43 -2.22
N LEU A 531 -8.67 14.80 -1.81
CA LEU A 531 -8.68 13.41 -1.35
C LEU A 531 -9.49 13.24 -0.06
N MET A 532 -9.39 14.19 0.88
CA MET A 532 -10.21 14.23 2.09
C MET A 532 -11.69 14.35 1.75
N ALA A 533 -12.06 15.24 0.82
CA ALA A 533 -13.44 15.42 0.37
C ALA A 533 -13.98 14.13 -0.27
N ALA A 534 -13.24 13.52 -1.19
CA ALA A 534 -13.67 12.30 -1.87
C ALA A 534 -13.84 11.12 -0.89
N ASN A 535 -12.99 11.02 0.14
CA ASN A 535 -13.15 10.01 1.20
C ASN A 535 -14.30 10.33 2.16
N LEU A 536 -14.52 11.59 2.49
CA LEU A 536 -15.65 12.01 3.33
C LEU A 536 -16.99 11.64 2.68
N VAL A 537 -17.10 11.85 1.36
CA VAL A 537 -18.24 11.40 0.56
C VAL A 537 -18.37 9.87 0.58
N GLY A 538 -17.26 9.15 0.40
CA GLY A 538 -17.28 7.69 0.36
C GLY A 538 -17.67 6.99 1.67
N PHE A 539 -17.26 7.56 2.82
CA PHE A 539 -17.31 6.86 4.12
C PHE A 539 -18.20 7.52 5.20
N VAL A 540 -18.52 8.80 5.10
CA VAL A 540 -19.23 9.53 6.17
C VAL A 540 -20.54 10.13 5.68
N VAL A 541 -20.48 10.88 4.58
CA VAL A 541 -21.57 11.76 4.14
C VAL A 541 -22.45 11.11 3.08
N GLY A 542 -21.91 10.23 2.23
CA GLY A 542 -22.62 9.67 1.08
C GLY A 542 -22.83 10.70 -0.05
N LEU A 543 -23.41 10.24 -1.17
CA LEU A 543 -23.65 11.10 -2.34
C LEU A 543 -24.70 12.20 -2.06
N ASP A 544 -25.74 11.88 -1.29
CA ASP A 544 -26.84 12.81 -1.01
C ASP A 544 -26.41 14.00 -0.14
N GLY A 545 -25.37 13.83 0.67
CA GLY A 545 -24.88 14.87 1.56
C GLY A 545 -23.81 15.79 0.95
N ILE A 546 -23.42 15.58 -0.31
CA ILE A 546 -22.42 16.42 -0.99
C ILE A 546 -22.89 17.87 -1.08
N VAL A 547 -24.08 18.10 -1.63
CA VAL A 547 -24.59 19.46 -1.89
C VAL A 547 -24.78 20.26 -0.59
N PRO A 548 -25.43 19.71 0.46
CA PRO A 548 -25.58 20.43 1.73
C PRO A 548 -24.23 20.76 2.39
N LEU A 549 -23.28 19.82 2.37
CA LEU A 549 -21.96 20.05 2.97
C LEU A 549 -21.17 21.08 2.17
N ALA A 550 -21.18 21.00 0.84
CA ALA A 550 -20.51 21.96 -0.03
C ALA A 550 -21.07 23.38 0.18
N GLN A 551 -22.39 23.54 0.24
CA GLN A 551 -23.02 24.82 0.55
C GLN A 551 -22.60 25.34 1.94
N GLN A 552 -22.52 24.46 2.94
CA GLN A 552 -22.12 24.85 4.28
C GLN A 552 -20.64 25.29 4.36
N VAL A 553 -19.74 24.58 3.70
CA VAL A 553 -18.30 24.86 3.75
C VAL A 553 -17.91 26.00 2.82
N LEU A 554 -18.41 26.02 1.58
CA LEU A 554 -18.02 27.00 0.56
C LEU A 554 -18.74 28.35 0.74
N LEU A 555 -20.03 28.34 1.07
CA LEU A 555 -20.84 29.56 1.13
C LEU A 555 -21.01 30.09 2.55
N LYS A 556 -21.25 29.21 3.53
CA LYS A 556 -21.59 29.64 4.91
C LYS A 556 -20.37 29.78 5.83
N GLN A 557 -19.30 29.01 5.61
CA GLN A 557 -18.10 29.01 6.46
C GLN A 557 -16.78 28.98 5.66
N PRO A 558 -16.54 29.94 4.74
CA PRO A 558 -15.32 29.95 3.94
C PRO A 558 -14.05 30.09 4.81
N GLY A 559 -14.14 30.76 5.96
CA GLY A 559 -13.03 30.87 6.91
C GLY A 559 -12.58 29.52 7.48
N PHE A 560 -13.48 28.57 7.68
CA PHE A 560 -13.12 27.21 8.11
C PHE A 560 -12.26 26.52 7.04
N LEU A 561 -12.66 26.62 5.78
CA LEU A 561 -11.91 26.03 4.67
C LEU A 561 -10.53 26.67 4.52
N ALA A 562 -10.42 27.99 4.69
CA ALA A 562 -9.14 28.70 4.65
C ALA A 562 -8.18 28.23 5.76
N VAL A 563 -8.68 28.06 6.99
CA VAL A 563 -7.88 27.54 8.12
C VAL A 563 -7.42 26.11 7.85
N VAL A 564 -8.31 25.24 7.38
CA VAL A 564 -7.95 23.85 7.01
C VAL A 564 -6.90 23.85 5.91
N PHE A 565 -7.06 24.67 4.88
CA PHE A 565 -6.11 24.74 3.78
C PHE A 565 -4.73 25.24 4.22
N LEU A 566 -4.66 26.27 5.07
CA LEU A 566 -3.42 26.78 5.64
C LEU A 566 -2.72 25.72 6.50
N ALA A 567 -3.49 24.98 7.31
CA ALA A 567 -3.01 23.85 8.09
C ALA A 567 -2.40 22.75 7.20
N LEU A 568 -3.09 22.37 6.12
CA LEU A 568 -2.61 21.38 5.15
C LEU A 568 -1.34 21.89 4.44
N PHE A 569 -1.28 23.17 4.07
CA PHE A 569 -0.09 23.78 3.51
C PHE A 569 1.11 23.66 4.47
N ALA A 570 0.94 24.03 5.74
CA ALA A 570 1.99 23.89 6.75
C ALA A 570 2.43 22.42 6.93
N ALA A 571 1.47 21.48 6.95
CA ALA A 571 1.77 20.06 7.00
C ALA A 571 2.58 19.59 5.80
N VAL A 572 2.24 20.04 4.59
CA VAL A 572 3.01 19.72 3.37
C VAL A 572 4.42 20.27 3.44
N GLN A 573 4.63 21.48 3.99
CA GLN A 573 5.98 22.03 4.18
C GLN A 573 6.84 21.12 5.07
N LEU A 574 6.27 20.61 6.17
CA LEU A 574 6.96 19.63 7.03
C LEU A 574 7.24 18.32 6.27
N MET A 575 6.29 17.85 5.45
CA MET A 575 6.50 16.63 4.65
C MET A 575 7.63 16.82 3.64
N PHE A 576 7.74 17.97 2.97
CA PHE A 576 8.84 18.27 2.05
C PHE A 576 10.19 18.26 2.76
N TRP A 577 10.31 18.88 3.93
CA TRP A 577 11.55 18.77 4.73
C TRP A 577 11.85 17.35 5.17
N LYS A 578 10.82 16.57 5.52
CA LYS A 578 10.99 15.15 5.81
C LYS A 578 11.56 14.38 4.61
N ARG A 579 11.12 14.70 3.38
CA ARG A 579 11.67 14.09 2.15
C ARG A 579 13.13 14.47 1.91
N GLU A 580 13.48 15.73 2.10
CA GLU A 580 14.87 16.18 2.01
C GLU A 580 15.75 15.45 3.03
N TRP A 581 15.30 15.37 4.28
CA TRP A 581 16.02 14.64 5.33
C TRP A 581 16.17 13.14 5.02
N GLU A 582 15.10 12.49 4.54
CA GLU A 582 15.14 11.09 4.09
C GLU A 582 16.16 10.90 2.95
N ALA A 583 16.22 11.83 1.99
CA ALA A 583 17.14 11.78 0.85
C ALA A 583 18.60 12.00 1.28
N SER A 584 18.87 12.98 2.14
CA SER A 584 20.21 13.25 2.68
C SER A 584 20.74 12.07 3.51
N ALA A 585 19.88 11.47 4.35
CA ALA A 585 20.25 10.30 5.13
C ALA A 585 20.57 9.09 4.25
N ALA A 586 19.83 8.89 3.16
CA ALA A 586 20.11 7.83 2.19
C ALA A 586 21.44 8.08 1.45
N GLY A 587 21.74 9.31 1.04
CA GLY A 587 23.01 9.68 0.43
C GLY A 587 24.20 9.40 1.34
N ALA A 588 24.13 9.82 2.60
CA ALA A 588 25.18 9.58 3.59
C ALA A 588 25.42 8.08 3.86
N ALA A 589 24.36 7.26 3.84
CA ALA A 589 24.49 5.81 4.02
C ALA A 589 25.20 5.13 2.83
N VAL A 590 24.98 5.62 1.60
CA VAL A 590 25.67 5.13 0.40
C VAL A 590 27.16 5.49 0.44
N GLU A 591 27.49 6.72 0.82
CA GLU A 591 28.89 7.17 0.96
C GLU A 591 29.66 6.39 2.03
N MET A 592 29.07 6.17 3.20
CA MET A 592 29.69 5.36 4.26
C MET A 592 29.84 3.88 3.87
N GLY A 593 28.89 3.33 3.10
CA GLY A 593 28.98 1.96 2.57
C GLY A 593 30.06 1.79 1.50
N ALA A 594 30.29 2.81 0.68
CA ALA A 594 31.37 2.82 -0.31
C ALA A 594 32.76 3.02 0.32
N GLY A 595 32.86 3.80 1.41
CA GLY A 595 34.11 4.04 2.13
C GLY A 595 34.65 2.86 2.95
N GLY A 596 33.81 1.86 3.26
CA GLY A 596 34.20 0.68 4.05
C GLY A 596 34.92 -0.44 3.27
N GLY A 597 35.02 -0.33 1.94
CA GLY A 597 35.62 -1.36 1.07
C GLY A 597 37.05 -1.10 0.61
N GLY A 598 37.68 0.02 1.00
CA GLY A 598 38.94 0.49 0.42
C GLY A 598 40.10 0.73 1.40
N GLY A 599 40.05 0.19 2.62
CA GLY A 599 41.08 0.39 3.64
C GLY A 599 41.85 -0.87 3.96
N GLY A 600 42.69 -1.36 3.04
CA GLY A 600 43.52 -2.54 3.32
C GLY A 600 44.39 -2.98 2.16
N ARG A 601 45.46 -2.22 1.88
CA ARG A 601 46.78 -2.65 1.36
C ARG A 601 47.46 -1.49 0.63
N GLY A 602 48.69 -1.17 1.04
CA GLY A 602 49.60 -0.33 0.26
C GLY A 602 50.38 0.65 1.12
N GLY A 603 51.40 0.17 1.82
CA GLY A 603 52.31 0.99 2.62
C GLY A 603 53.51 0.18 3.10
N ASP A 604 54.20 -0.46 2.16
CA ASP A 604 55.61 -0.87 2.29
C ASP A 604 56.25 -0.57 0.92
N GLY A 605 57.29 0.25 0.91
CA GLY A 605 57.99 0.72 -0.29
C GLY A 605 58.44 2.16 -0.16
#